data_AF-A0A959GFQ8-F1
#
_entry.id   AF-A0A959GFQ8-F1
#
_cell.length_a   1.000
_cell.length_b   1.000
_cell.length_c   1.000
_cell.angle_alpha   90.00
_cell.angle_beta   90.00
_cell.angle_gamma   90.00
#
_symmetry.space_group_name_H-M   'P 1'
#
loop_
_entity.id
_entity.type
_entity.pdbx_description
1 polymer ?
#
loop_
_entity_poly.entity_id
_entity_poly.type
_entity_poly.pdbx_seq_one_letter_code
_entity_poly.pdbx_strand_id
1 'polypeptide(L)'
;MRAFLNYFIKFPVAANLIMFGILIMGVVGMMNMKSTFFPEVESRIIQIQIVYPGASPEEIEEGIVKKIEENLKGVTGVERYTSVSRENSGTVTVEVLKGYKPDLVLQDVKNAVDQISSFPVGMEPPTVFRQENLGFAISYAISGDVDLKTLKRYSRQVEDDLLAIDGISKVSLSGFPEEEIEIAFRERDLRAYGLTFQQATQAVRNANIELTGGTIKGKDEELLVRARNKAYYAEGLRDIVVKTTPEGSVVRLHQIANITDQWADTPSRSFLNGHPSVVVTVQNTLEEDVISVTDKVKAYMEGFNKNNQAVQAIMIRDGTVILRQRIALLTENGILGFVIVVLLLAMFLHWRLAFWVAISIPISFAGMFILANALGITLNVISLFGMILVIGILVDDGIVIGENIYQNYERGEPRLKAALDGTLQVLPAVFAAIITTVLAFSSFLFIDGRLGDFFSEMAIVVIFSLTFSLIEGGIILPT
;
A
#
# COMPACT_ATOMS: atom_id res chain seq x y z
N MET A 1 -7.53 -46.50 -2.13
CA MET A 1 -6.20 -46.03 -2.57
C MET A 1 -5.63 -46.84 -3.73
N ARG A 2 -5.42 -48.17 -3.58
CA ARG A 2 -4.86 -49.03 -4.63
C ARG A 2 -5.62 -49.01 -5.98
N ALA A 3 -6.95 -49.05 -5.96
CA ALA A 3 -7.76 -48.99 -7.19
C ALA A 3 -7.70 -47.63 -7.90
N PHE A 4 -7.54 -46.54 -7.15
CA PHE A 4 -7.44 -45.17 -7.67
C PHE A 4 -6.08 -44.94 -8.36
N LEU A 5 -4.98 -45.33 -7.70
CA LEU A 5 -3.64 -45.25 -8.28
C LEU A 5 -3.49 -46.15 -9.52
N ASN A 6 -4.04 -47.37 -9.47
CA ASN A 6 -4.01 -48.29 -10.61
C ASN A 6 -4.75 -47.74 -11.84
N TYR A 7 -5.76 -46.88 -11.66
CA TYR A 7 -6.44 -46.21 -12.78
C TYR A 7 -5.50 -45.24 -13.50
N PHE A 8 -4.82 -44.35 -12.76
CA PHE A 8 -3.90 -43.37 -13.36
C PHE A 8 -2.68 -44.02 -14.01
N ILE A 9 -2.10 -45.04 -13.36
CA ILE A 9 -0.97 -45.81 -13.92
C ILE A 9 -1.37 -46.54 -15.21
N LYS A 10 -2.62 -47.03 -15.30
CA LYS A 10 -3.11 -47.71 -16.51
C LYS A 10 -3.52 -46.74 -17.62
N PHE A 11 -3.91 -45.52 -17.27
CA PHE A 11 -4.36 -44.48 -18.20
C PHE A 11 -3.47 -43.21 -18.09
N PRO A 12 -2.21 -43.27 -18.57
CA PRO A 12 -1.23 -42.19 -18.42
C PRO A 12 -1.67 -40.87 -19.09
N VAL A 13 -2.56 -40.94 -20.08
CA VAL A 13 -3.14 -39.74 -20.73
C VAL A 13 -3.91 -38.88 -19.72
N ALA A 14 -4.61 -39.50 -18.76
CA ALA A 14 -5.36 -38.77 -17.75
C ALA A 14 -4.43 -38.03 -16.78
N ALA A 15 -3.33 -38.68 -16.34
CA ALA A 15 -2.32 -38.06 -15.49
C ALA A 15 -1.60 -36.91 -16.20
N ASN A 16 -1.22 -37.10 -17.46
CA ASN A 16 -0.61 -36.06 -18.28
C ASN A 16 -1.54 -34.86 -18.51
N LEU A 17 -2.84 -35.08 -18.72
CA LEU A 17 -3.82 -33.99 -18.84
C LEU A 17 -3.93 -33.18 -17.55
N ILE A 18 -3.91 -33.83 -16.37
CA ILE A 18 -3.89 -33.14 -15.08
C ILE A 18 -2.60 -32.34 -14.93
N MET A 19 -1.45 -32.93 -15.26
CA MET A 19 -0.16 -32.26 -15.24
C MET A 19 -0.15 -31.00 -16.11
N PHE A 20 -0.56 -31.11 -17.38
CA PHE A 20 -0.63 -29.96 -18.29
C PHE A 20 -1.66 -28.93 -17.84
N GLY A 21 -2.80 -29.37 -17.28
CA GLY A 21 -3.80 -28.48 -16.71
C GLY A 21 -3.26 -27.65 -15.55
N ILE A 22 -2.53 -28.29 -14.62
CA ILE A 22 -1.87 -27.62 -13.49
C ILE A 22 -0.79 -26.65 -14.00
N LEU A 23 0.04 -27.06 -14.97
CA LEU A 23 1.06 -26.19 -15.54
C LEU A 23 0.46 -24.96 -16.23
N ILE A 24 -0.55 -25.12 -17.08
CA ILE A 24 -1.19 -24.01 -17.79
C ILE A 24 -1.87 -23.05 -16.80
N MET A 25 -2.68 -23.59 -15.88
CA MET A 25 -3.36 -22.76 -14.88
C MET A 25 -2.36 -22.09 -13.93
N GLY A 26 -1.27 -22.76 -13.58
CA GLY A 26 -0.21 -22.22 -12.74
C GLY A 26 0.58 -21.11 -13.41
N VAL A 27 0.88 -21.23 -14.71
CA VAL A 27 1.51 -20.14 -15.49
C VAL A 27 0.58 -18.93 -15.55
N VAL A 28 -0.71 -19.14 -15.81
CA VAL A 28 -1.71 -18.05 -15.78
C VAL A 28 -1.82 -17.44 -14.39
N GLY A 29 -1.80 -18.24 -13.32
CA GLY A 29 -1.78 -17.77 -11.94
C GLY A 29 -0.55 -16.90 -11.65
N MET A 30 0.64 -17.38 -12.00
CA MET A 30 1.90 -16.66 -11.84
C MET A 30 1.92 -15.32 -12.58
N MET A 31 1.40 -15.27 -13.82
CA MET A 31 1.35 -14.03 -14.60
C MET A 31 0.38 -12.97 -14.05
N ASN A 32 -0.64 -13.39 -13.29
CA ASN A 32 -1.63 -12.50 -12.70
C ASN A 32 -1.27 -12.09 -11.25
N MET A 33 -0.30 -12.74 -10.62
CA MET A 33 0.13 -12.38 -9.27
C MET A 33 0.89 -11.05 -9.26
N LYS A 34 0.58 -10.22 -8.27
CA LYS A 34 1.27 -8.94 -8.05
C LYS A 34 2.67 -9.17 -7.49
N SER A 35 3.61 -8.32 -7.88
CA SER A 35 5.00 -8.36 -7.40
C SER A 35 5.27 -7.19 -6.44
N THR A 36 5.63 -7.51 -5.21
CA THR A 36 5.89 -6.52 -4.16
C THR A 36 7.15 -6.85 -3.38
N PHE A 37 7.70 -5.86 -2.67
CA PHE A 37 8.88 -6.12 -1.83
C PHE A 37 8.48 -6.83 -0.51
N PHE A 38 7.38 -6.40 0.08
CA PHE A 38 6.80 -6.98 1.30
C PHE A 38 5.34 -7.41 1.05
N PRO A 39 4.84 -8.39 1.83
CA PRO A 39 3.43 -8.77 1.87
C PRO A 39 2.47 -7.57 1.88
N GLU A 40 1.45 -7.63 1.03
CA GLU A 40 0.38 -6.63 0.98
C GLU A 40 -0.65 -6.95 2.06
N VAL A 41 -0.54 -6.25 3.19
CA VAL A 41 -1.50 -6.38 4.29
C VAL A 41 -2.42 -5.17 4.30
N GLU A 42 -3.71 -5.40 4.55
CA GLU A 42 -4.64 -4.29 4.80
C GLU A 42 -4.18 -3.48 6.01
N SER A 43 -4.36 -2.17 5.95
CA SER A 43 -4.01 -1.32 7.08
C SER A 43 -5.01 -1.51 8.22
N ARG A 44 -4.46 -1.86 9.38
CA ARG A 44 -5.16 -1.91 10.67
C ARG A 44 -4.85 -0.68 11.53
N ILE A 45 -4.37 0.40 10.91
CA ILE A 45 -3.98 1.62 11.61
C ILE A 45 -4.99 2.72 11.31
N ILE A 46 -5.59 3.27 12.35
CA ILE A 46 -6.44 4.45 12.31
C ILE A 46 -5.65 5.60 12.92
N GLN A 47 -5.64 6.74 12.24
CA GLN A 47 -4.94 7.93 12.67
C GLN A 47 -5.95 9.03 13.01
N ILE A 48 -5.74 9.65 14.17
CA ILE A 48 -6.48 10.82 14.63
C ILE A 48 -5.48 11.98 14.64
N GLN A 49 -5.68 12.95 13.76
CA GLN A 49 -4.82 14.11 13.63
C GLN A 49 -5.49 15.35 14.23
N ILE A 50 -4.75 16.01 15.10
CA ILE A 50 -5.19 17.17 15.89
C ILE A 50 -4.31 18.36 15.48
N VAL A 51 -4.95 19.49 15.19
CA VAL A 51 -4.28 20.75 14.88
C VAL A 51 -4.81 21.81 15.84
N TYR A 52 -3.94 22.35 16.68
CA TYR A 52 -4.27 23.42 17.61
C TYR A 52 -3.15 24.48 17.61
N PRO A 53 -3.22 25.44 16.65
CA PRO A 53 -2.16 26.42 16.45
C PRO A 53 -1.94 27.30 17.69
N GLY A 54 -0.69 27.47 18.09
CA GLY A 54 -0.26 28.29 19.23
C GLY A 54 -0.28 27.58 20.59
N ALA A 55 -0.65 26.29 20.64
CA ALA A 55 -0.71 25.52 21.89
C ALA A 55 0.61 24.80 22.20
N SER A 56 0.96 24.71 23.49
CA SER A 56 2.12 23.93 23.95
C SER A 56 1.84 22.41 23.88
N PRO A 57 2.87 21.56 23.81
CA PRO A 57 2.70 20.11 23.84
C PRO A 57 1.87 19.63 25.05
N GLU A 58 2.08 20.23 26.22
CA GLU A 58 1.36 19.91 27.46
C GLU A 58 -0.12 20.29 27.37
N GLU A 59 -0.44 21.45 26.80
CA GLU A 59 -1.84 21.88 26.60
C GLU A 59 -2.58 20.95 25.62
N ILE A 60 -1.90 20.46 24.59
CA ILE A 60 -2.45 19.48 23.65
C ILE A 60 -2.66 18.12 24.32
N GLU A 61 -1.70 17.69 25.14
CA GLU A 61 -1.80 16.44 25.89
C GLU A 61 -3.00 16.45 26.85
N GLU A 62 -3.03 17.41 27.78
CA GLU A 62 -4.05 17.47 28.82
C GLU A 62 -5.43 17.91 28.28
N GLY A 63 -5.43 18.85 27.33
CA GLY A 63 -6.66 19.46 26.82
C GLY A 63 -7.40 18.61 25.79
N ILE A 64 -6.68 17.78 25.03
CA ILE A 64 -7.23 17.10 23.84
C ILE A 64 -6.88 15.61 23.84
N VAL A 65 -5.59 15.25 23.78
CA VAL A 65 -5.15 13.87 23.54
C VAL A 65 -5.62 12.94 24.66
N LYS A 66 -5.47 13.34 25.92
CA LYS A 66 -5.92 12.54 27.06
C LYS A 66 -7.42 12.26 27.04
N LYS A 67 -8.23 13.24 26.61
CA LYS A 67 -9.68 13.06 26.46
C LYS A 67 -10.01 12.06 25.36
N ILE A 68 -9.28 12.11 24.24
CA ILE A 68 -9.41 11.14 23.15
C ILE A 68 -9.05 9.74 23.67
N GLU A 69 -7.90 9.58 24.32
CA GLU A 69 -7.48 8.28 24.88
C GLU A 69 -8.48 7.70 25.87
N GLU A 70 -9.06 8.51 26.75
CA GLU A 70 -10.08 8.06 27.71
C GLU A 70 -11.34 7.53 27.01
N ASN A 71 -11.77 8.16 25.92
CA ASN A 71 -12.91 7.70 25.13
C ASN A 71 -12.58 6.46 24.28
N LEU A 72 -11.34 6.32 23.82
CA LEU A 72 -10.89 5.14 23.07
C LEU A 72 -10.87 3.86 23.91
N LYS A 73 -10.68 3.95 25.24
CA LYS A 73 -10.72 2.78 26.15
C LYS A 73 -12.05 2.02 26.09
N GLY A 74 -13.14 2.69 25.74
CA GLY A 74 -14.47 2.09 25.63
C GLY A 74 -14.76 1.47 24.25
N VAL A 75 -13.88 1.66 23.27
CA VAL A 75 -14.09 1.20 21.90
C VAL A 75 -13.69 -0.27 21.77
N THR A 76 -14.60 -1.10 21.27
CA THR A 76 -14.33 -2.52 21.02
C THR A 76 -13.50 -2.68 19.75
N GLY A 77 -12.52 -3.59 19.75
CA GLY A 77 -11.67 -3.86 18.58
C GLY A 77 -10.42 -2.98 18.49
N VAL A 78 -10.14 -2.14 19.49
CA VAL A 78 -8.84 -1.46 19.65
C VAL A 78 -7.87 -2.39 20.38
N GLU A 79 -6.73 -2.70 19.76
CA GLU A 79 -5.65 -3.48 20.38
C GLU A 79 -4.74 -2.59 21.23
N ARG A 80 -4.31 -1.48 20.65
CA ARG A 80 -3.42 -0.51 21.28
C ARG A 80 -3.62 0.86 20.66
N TYR A 81 -3.41 1.91 21.44
CA TYR A 81 -3.26 3.25 20.92
C TYR A 81 -1.96 3.86 21.43
N THR A 82 -1.35 4.72 20.61
CA THR A 82 -0.14 5.49 20.95
C THR A 82 -0.37 6.93 20.55
N SER A 83 0.09 7.87 21.37
CA SER A 83 -0.10 9.29 21.12
C SER A 83 1.22 10.04 21.13
N VAL A 84 1.28 11.11 20.37
CA VAL A 84 2.41 12.04 20.32
C VAL A 84 1.84 13.45 20.29
N SER A 85 2.17 14.25 21.31
CA SER A 85 1.88 15.68 21.37
C SER A 85 3.12 16.48 20.96
N ARG A 86 2.93 17.50 20.13
CA ARG A 86 3.97 18.43 19.68
C ARG A 86 3.41 19.85 19.77
N GLU A 87 4.26 20.84 19.60
CA GLU A 87 3.76 22.21 19.43
C GLU A 87 2.83 22.27 18.22
N ASN A 88 1.71 22.98 18.35
CA ASN A 88 0.67 23.16 17.33
C ASN A 88 -0.13 21.91 16.89
N SER A 89 0.29 20.69 17.26
CA SER A 89 -0.30 19.46 16.71
C SER A 89 -0.21 18.25 17.64
N GLY A 90 -1.17 17.34 17.49
CA GLY A 90 -1.19 16.04 18.16
C GLY A 90 -1.53 14.93 17.18
N THR A 91 -1.04 13.72 17.45
CA THR A 91 -1.40 12.53 16.66
C THR A 91 -1.67 11.37 17.59
N VAL A 92 -2.82 10.73 17.43
CA VAL A 92 -3.16 9.46 18.10
C VAL A 92 -3.25 8.38 17.03
N THR A 93 -2.44 7.34 17.19
CA THR A 93 -2.38 6.16 16.32
C THR A 93 -3.07 5.01 17.03
N VAL A 94 -4.14 4.49 16.43
CA VAL A 94 -4.95 3.40 16.96
C VAL A 94 -4.72 2.15 16.11
N GLU A 95 -4.25 1.08 16.74
CA GLU A 95 -4.06 -0.23 16.13
C GLU A 95 -5.32 -1.08 16.36
N VAL A 96 -5.89 -1.59 15.27
CA VAL A 96 -7.09 -2.43 15.27
C VAL A 96 -6.72 -3.88 15.53
N LEU A 97 -7.44 -4.50 16.46
CA LEU A 97 -7.26 -5.90 16.85
C LEU A 97 -7.57 -6.85 15.68
N LYS A 98 -6.73 -7.88 15.51
CA LYS A 98 -6.90 -8.92 14.49
C LYS A 98 -8.28 -9.58 14.60
N GLY A 99 -8.94 -9.77 13.46
CA GLY A 99 -10.29 -10.35 13.37
C GLY A 99 -11.43 -9.33 13.36
N TYR A 100 -11.16 -8.06 13.70
CA TYR A 100 -12.11 -6.96 13.52
C TYR A 100 -11.96 -6.31 12.15
N LYS A 101 -13.06 -5.82 11.59
CA LYS A 101 -13.03 -5.05 10.33
C LYS A 101 -12.56 -3.62 10.62
N PRO A 102 -11.45 -3.15 10.03
CA PRO A 102 -10.92 -1.81 10.27
C PRO A 102 -11.93 -0.69 10.03
N ASP A 103 -12.81 -0.85 9.04
CA ASP A 103 -13.80 0.17 8.69
C ASP A 103 -14.91 0.32 9.75
N LEU A 104 -15.28 -0.77 10.43
CA LEU A 104 -16.24 -0.69 11.54
C LEU A 104 -15.59 -0.02 12.76
N VAL A 105 -14.35 -0.42 13.09
CA VAL A 105 -13.62 0.20 14.19
C VAL A 105 -13.32 1.66 13.91
N LEU A 106 -13.07 2.05 12.66
CA LEU A 106 -12.93 3.45 12.25
C LEU A 106 -14.20 4.26 12.57
N GLN A 107 -15.38 3.71 12.30
CA GLN A 107 -16.65 4.36 12.63
C GLN A 107 -16.82 4.49 14.14
N ASP A 108 -16.52 3.45 14.90
CA ASP A 108 -16.62 3.47 16.36
C ASP A 108 -15.63 4.45 16.99
N VAL A 109 -14.39 4.49 16.50
CA VAL A 109 -13.36 5.47 16.89
C VAL A 109 -13.82 6.88 16.57
N LYS A 110 -14.34 7.11 15.37
CA LYS A 110 -14.88 8.42 14.98
C LYS A 110 -16.03 8.85 15.89
N ASN A 111 -16.98 7.96 16.18
CA ASN A 111 -18.08 8.21 17.10
C ASN A 111 -17.58 8.54 18.51
N ALA A 112 -16.55 7.85 18.99
CA ALA A 112 -15.96 8.11 20.31
C ALA A 112 -15.27 9.47 20.38
N VAL A 113 -14.59 9.90 19.31
CA VAL A 113 -13.98 11.23 19.21
C VAL A 113 -15.04 12.32 19.09
N ASP A 114 -16.08 12.10 18.28
CA ASP A 114 -17.16 13.07 18.04
C ASP A 114 -18.04 13.31 19.28
N GLN A 115 -18.08 12.37 20.23
CA GLN A 115 -18.79 12.52 21.51
C GLN A 115 -18.10 13.49 22.48
N ILE A 116 -16.84 13.85 22.24
CA ILE A 116 -16.08 14.74 23.11
C ILE A 116 -16.62 16.18 22.95
N SER A 117 -17.34 16.62 23.97
CA SER A 117 -18.08 17.89 23.94
C SER A 117 -17.23 19.12 24.29
N SER A 118 -15.96 18.94 24.72
CA SER A 118 -15.13 20.01 25.31
C SER A 118 -13.74 20.13 24.70
N PHE A 119 -13.67 20.25 23.38
CA PHE A 119 -12.43 20.66 22.72
C PHE A 119 -12.12 22.15 23.00
N PRO A 120 -10.84 22.53 23.18
CA PRO A 120 -10.44 23.93 23.33
C PRO A 120 -10.97 24.82 22.20
N VAL A 121 -11.36 26.05 22.54
CA VAL A 121 -11.85 27.02 21.55
C VAL A 121 -10.69 27.45 20.65
N GLY A 122 -10.84 27.29 19.34
CA GLY A 122 -9.84 27.71 18.36
C GLY A 122 -8.99 26.57 17.77
N MET A 123 -9.21 25.32 18.18
CA MET A 123 -8.65 24.17 17.47
C MET A 123 -9.42 23.87 16.19
N GLU A 124 -8.73 23.27 15.22
CA GLU A 124 -9.39 22.70 14.05
C GLU A 124 -10.08 21.38 14.44
N PRO A 125 -11.20 21.01 13.77
CA PRO A 125 -11.84 19.72 14.02
C PRO A 125 -10.85 18.57 13.81
N PRO A 126 -10.75 17.61 14.75
CA PRO A 126 -9.83 16.49 14.60
C PRO A 126 -10.24 15.64 13.39
N THR A 127 -9.26 15.20 12.61
CA THR A 127 -9.50 14.33 11.46
C THR A 127 -9.20 12.89 11.83
N VAL A 128 -10.16 12.01 11.60
CA VAL A 128 -10.04 10.58 11.88
C VAL A 128 -10.10 9.83 10.55
N PHE A 129 -9.05 9.11 10.20
CA PHE A 129 -8.96 8.37 8.95
C PHE A 129 -8.17 7.07 9.13
N ARG A 130 -8.45 6.07 8.29
CA ARG A 130 -7.63 4.86 8.20
C ARG A 130 -6.37 5.21 7.42
N GLN A 131 -5.21 4.98 8.02
CA GLN A 131 -3.94 5.18 7.31
C GLN A 131 -3.87 4.19 6.15
N GLU A 132 -3.67 4.65 4.93
CA GLU A 132 -3.46 3.74 3.80
C GLU A 132 -2.03 3.18 3.81
N ASN A 133 -1.88 1.89 3.47
CA ASN A 133 -0.57 1.31 3.23
C ASN A 133 -0.12 1.67 1.82
N LEU A 134 0.70 2.72 1.71
CA LEU A 134 1.24 3.20 0.45
C LEU A 134 2.66 2.68 0.22
N GLY A 135 2.89 2.07 -0.93
CA GLY A 135 4.22 1.70 -1.41
C GLY A 135 4.92 2.91 -2.04
N PHE A 136 6.24 2.97 -1.90
CA PHE A 136 7.04 3.96 -2.62
C PHE A 136 7.39 3.44 -4.02
N ALA A 137 6.89 4.10 -5.07
CA ALA A 137 7.20 3.74 -6.45
C ALA A 137 8.40 4.53 -6.99
N ILE A 138 8.25 5.85 -7.16
CA ILE A 138 9.28 6.71 -7.74
C ILE A 138 9.16 8.14 -7.22
N SER A 139 10.29 8.83 -7.06
CA SER A 139 10.33 10.28 -6.83
C SER A 139 11.25 10.98 -7.83
N TYR A 140 10.82 12.15 -8.25
CA TYR A 140 11.58 13.01 -9.14
C TYR A 140 11.44 14.47 -8.73
N ALA A 141 12.41 15.28 -9.13
CA ALA A 141 12.39 16.72 -8.93
C ALA A 141 12.04 17.39 -10.25
N ILE A 142 11.05 18.27 -10.21
CA ILE A 142 10.82 19.28 -11.24
C ILE A 142 11.73 20.46 -10.90
N SER A 143 12.78 20.66 -11.70
CA SER A 143 13.83 21.65 -11.44
C SER A 143 14.12 22.49 -12.69
N GLY A 144 14.40 23.77 -12.48
CA GLY A 144 14.69 24.73 -13.55
C GLY A 144 15.07 26.09 -12.98
N ASP A 145 15.71 26.92 -13.78
CA ASP A 145 16.06 28.30 -13.41
C ASP A 145 14.85 29.23 -13.58
N VAL A 146 13.79 28.96 -12.82
CA VAL A 146 12.54 29.71 -12.84
C VAL A 146 12.06 29.98 -11.42
N ASP A 147 11.13 30.92 -11.28
CA ASP A 147 10.56 31.26 -9.97
C ASP A 147 9.73 30.11 -9.38
N LEU A 148 9.63 30.08 -8.05
CA LEU A 148 8.93 29.01 -7.33
C LEU A 148 7.45 28.90 -7.71
N LYS A 149 6.77 30.01 -8.06
CA LYS A 149 5.37 29.96 -8.50
C LYS A 149 5.25 29.25 -9.83
N THR A 150 6.16 29.52 -10.76
CA THR A 150 6.25 28.80 -12.04
C THR A 150 6.54 27.32 -11.81
N LEU A 151 7.53 26.96 -10.98
CA LEU A 151 7.82 25.55 -10.65
C LEU A 151 6.58 24.85 -10.09
N LYS A 152 5.90 25.46 -9.11
CA LYS A 152 4.68 24.90 -8.51
C LYS A 152 3.58 24.69 -9.55
N ARG A 153 3.38 25.64 -10.48
CA ARG A 153 2.40 25.50 -11.56
C ARG A 153 2.70 24.29 -12.45
N TYR A 154 3.95 24.13 -12.87
CA TYR A 154 4.36 22.95 -13.64
C TYR A 154 4.19 21.66 -12.83
N SER A 155 4.55 21.65 -11.55
CA SER A 155 4.39 20.47 -10.69
C SER A 155 2.93 20.09 -10.46
N ARG A 156 2.01 21.05 -10.36
CA ARG A 156 0.56 20.80 -10.29
C ARG A 156 0.01 20.21 -11.59
N GLN A 157 0.43 20.76 -12.74
CA GLN A 157 0.08 20.16 -14.03
C GLN A 157 0.58 18.72 -14.13
N VAL A 158 1.82 18.47 -13.70
CA VAL A 158 2.41 17.13 -13.69
C VAL A 158 1.65 16.19 -12.73
N GLU A 159 1.22 16.67 -11.57
CA GLU A 159 0.36 15.92 -10.65
C GLU A 159 -0.97 15.53 -11.32
N ASP A 160 -1.65 16.49 -11.95
CA ASP A 160 -2.92 16.25 -12.65
C ASP A 160 -2.76 15.27 -13.82
N ASP A 161 -1.70 15.44 -14.63
CA ASP A 161 -1.39 14.57 -15.76
C ASP A 161 -1.09 13.13 -15.29
N LEU A 162 -0.33 12.97 -14.20
CA LEU A 162 -0.03 11.65 -13.64
C LEU A 162 -1.27 10.98 -13.05
N LEU A 163 -2.11 11.72 -12.34
CA LEU A 163 -3.37 11.20 -11.77
C LEU A 163 -4.39 10.81 -12.86
N ALA A 164 -4.24 11.35 -14.08
CA ALA A 164 -5.05 10.95 -15.23
C ALA A 164 -4.61 9.62 -15.86
N ILE A 165 -3.42 9.10 -15.51
CA ILE A 165 -2.91 7.83 -16.04
C ILE A 165 -3.51 6.67 -15.23
N ASP A 166 -4.14 5.72 -15.93
CA ASP A 166 -4.70 4.52 -15.33
C ASP A 166 -3.66 3.75 -14.49
N GLY A 167 -4.02 3.41 -13.26
CA GLY A 167 -3.16 2.77 -12.27
C GLY A 167 -2.23 3.69 -11.48
N ILE A 168 -2.36 5.01 -11.57
CA ILE A 168 -1.64 5.97 -10.71
C ILE A 168 -2.64 6.77 -9.88
N SER A 169 -2.86 6.37 -8.63
CA SER A 169 -3.86 7.02 -7.77
C SER A 169 -3.27 7.99 -6.74
N LYS A 170 -1.97 7.90 -6.45
CA LYS A 170 -1.34 8.63 -5.33
C LYS A 170 -0.10 9.38 -5.79
N VAL A 171 -0.26 10.70 -5.94
CA VAL A 171 0.81 11.64 -6.23
C VAL A 171 0.82 12.71 -5.15
N SER A 172 2.00 13.07 -4.67
CA SER A 172 2.18 14.14 -3.68
C SER A 172 3.30 15.07 -4.10
N LEU A 173 3.09 16.36 -3.84
CA LEU A 173 4.05 17.42 -4.11
C LEU A 173 4.67 17.92 -2.82
N SER A 174 5.97 18.21 -2.86
CA SER A 174 6.71 18.80 -1.74
C SER A 174 7.85 19.70 -2.22
N GLY A 175 8.38 20.54 -1.34
CA GLY A 175 9.48 21.45 -1.68
C GLY A 175 9.08 22.90 -2.00
N PHE A 176 7.84 23.27 -1.71
CA PHE A 176 7.39 24.66 -1.61
C PHE A 176 6.65 24.88 -0.28
N PRO A 177 6.69 26.10 0.31
CA PRO A 177 5.88 26.43 1.48
C PRO A 177 4.40 26.51 1.12
N GLU A 178 3.52 26.47 2.11
CA GLU A 178 2.11 26.73 1.91
C GLU A 178 1.86 28.18 1.46
N GLU A 179 0.76 28.40 0.75
CA GLU A 179 0.32 29.76 0.39
C GLU A 179 -0.58 30.30 1.49
N GLU A 180 -0.25 31.49 1.97
CA GLU A 180 -0.99 32.21 3.00
C GLU A 180 -1.39 33.59 2.49
N ILE A 181 -2.55 34.06 2.94
CA ILE A 181 -2.95 35.44 2.76
C ILE A 181 -2.67 36.18 4.06
N GLU A 182 -1.65 37.03 4.05
CA GLU A 182 -1.36 37.87 5.20
C GLU A 182 -2.23 39.12 5.19
N ILE A 183 -2.83 39.42 6.35
CA ILE A 183 -3.55 40.65 6.61
C ILE A 183 -2.79 41.39 7.73
N ALA A 184 -1.83 42.21 7.33
CA ALA A 184 -1.01 43.00 8.23
C ALA A 184 -1.70 44.33 8.56
N PHE A 185 -2.36 44.38 9.72
CA PHE A 185 -3.05 45.58 10.18
C PHE A 185 -2.09 46.70 10.58
N ARG A 186 -2.35 47.93 10.11
CA ARG A 186 -1.54 49.11 10.42
C ARG A 186 -2.08 49.79 11.68
N GLU A 187 -1.29 49.78 12.75
CA GLU A 187 -1.72 50.30 14.06
C GLU A 187 -2.19 51.77 13.99
N ARG A 188 -1.48 52.61 13.24
CA ARG A 188 -1.84 54.03 13.05
C ARG A 188 -3.25 54.18 12.47
N ASP A 189 -3.61 53.37 11.48
CA ASP A 189 -4.89 53.46 10.79
C ASP A 189 -6.02 52.92 11.67
N LEU A 190 -5.79 51.80 12.36
CA LEU A 190 -6.73 51.28 13.36
C LEU A 190 -7.05 52.33 14.43
N ARG A 191 -6.04 53.03 14.96
CA ARG A 191 -6.23 54.12 15.92
C ARG A 191 -6.98 55.30 15.31
N ALA A 192 -6.64 55.71 14.08
CA ALA A 192 -7.28 56.83 13.40
C ALA A 192 -8.79 56.60 13.17
N TYR A 193 -9.19 55.36 12.87
CA TYR A 193 -10.60 54.99 12.70
C TYR A 193 -11.28 54.52 13.99
N GLY A 194 -10.58 54.54 15.13
CA GLY A 194 -11.08 54.07 16.42
C GLY A 194 -11.55 52.62 16.36
N LEU A 195 -10.73 51.75 15.79
CA LEU A 195 -10.96 50.31 15.62
C LEU A 195 -9.97 49.52 16.47
N THR A 196 -10.46 48.48 17.15
CA THR A 196 -9.58 47.51 17.81
C THR A 196 -9.16 46.41 16.84
N PHE A 197 -8.01 45.77 17.10
CA PHE A 197 -7.57 44.60 16.33
C PHE A 197 -8.64 43.49 16.30
N GLN A 198 -9.26 43.20 17.45
CA GLN A 198 -10.31 42.19 17.54
C GLN A 198 -11.54 42.52 16.69
N GLN A 199 -11.96 43.79 16.65
CA GLN A 199 -13.07 44.23 15.79
C GLN A 199 -12.74 44.04 14.31
N ALA A 200 -11.52 44.37 13.90
CA ALA A 200 -11.08 44.22 12.52
C ALA A 200 -10.99 42.74 12.11
N THR A 201 -10.41 41.89 12.96
CA THR A 201 -10.33 40.44 12.73
C THR A 201 -11.71 39.79 12.66
N GLN A 202 -12.65 40.20 13.53
CA GLN A 202 -14.01 39.69 13.51
C GLN A 202 -14.76 40.09 12.23
N ALA A 203 -14.55 41.32 11.73
CA ALA A 203 -15.15 41.76 10.48
C ALA A 203 -14.67 40.90 9.29
N VAL A 204 -13.38 40.58 9.24
CA VAL A 204 -12.83 39.66 8.22
C VAL A 204 -13.44 38.26 8.34
N ARG A 205 -13.51 37.70 9.55
CA ARG A 205 -14.11 36.37 9.80
C ARG A 205 -15.58 36.30 9.39
N ASN A 206 -16.34 37.37 9.59
CA ASN A 206 -17.76 37.43 9.24
C ASN A 206 -18.01 37.67 7.75
N ALA A 207 -17.08 38.33 7.06
CA ALA A 207 -17.24 38.68 5.64
C ALA A 207 -16.82 37.54 4.70
N ASN A 208 -15.76 36.80 5.04
CA ASN A 208 -15.20 35.75 4.19
C ASN A 208 -15.87 34.38 4.41
N ILE A 209 -17.20 34.33 4.33
CA ILE A 209 -17.99 33.11 4.56
C ILE A 209 -18.71 32.65 3.30
N GLU A 210 -18.90 31.34 3.20
CA GLU A 210 -19.78 30.70 2.23
C GLU A 210 -20.95 30.09 2.99
N LEU A 211 -22.15 30.64 2.81
CA LEU A 211 -23.34 30.26 3.59
C LEU A 211 -24.46 29.84 2.66
N THR A 212 -25.11 28.72 2.96
CA THR A 212 -26.37 28.33 2.30
C THR A 212 -27.54 28.95 3.07
N GLY A 213 -28.31 29.80 2.39
CA GLY A 213 -29.50 30.46 2.94
C GLY A 213 -30.75 29.57 2.99
N GLY A 214 -30.60 28.29 2.63
CA GLY A 214 -31.69 27.30 2.59
C GLY A 214 -32.36 27.21 1.23
N THR A 215 -33.50 26.52 1.21
CA THR A 215 -34.29 26.28 0.00
C THR A 215 -35.65 26.96 0.12
N ILE A 216 -35.99 27.80 -0.84
CA ILE A 216 -37.33 28.37 -0.98
C ILE A 216 -38.15 27.40 -1.82
N LYS A 217 -39.15 26.76 -1.22
CA LYS A 217 -40.07 25.87 -1.95
C LYS A 217 -41.16 26.69 -2.63
N GLY A 218 -41.12 26.77 -3.96
CA GLY A 218 -42.21 27.25 -4.78
C GLY A 218 -43.27 26.17 -5.02
N LYS A 219 -44.27 26.47 -5.86
CA LYS A 219 -45.32 25.49 -6.23
C LYS A 219 -44.81 24.41 -7.19
N ASP A 220 -43.92 24.78 -8.11
CA ASP A 220 -43.44 23.91 -9.18
C ASP A 220 -41.91 23.66 -9.11
N GLU A 221 -41.18 24.43 -8.30
CA GLU A 221 -39.72 24.31 -8.17
C GLU A 221 -39.20 24.67 -6.78
N GLU A 222 -37.98 24.22 -6.48
CA GLU A 222 -37.25 24.55 -5.27
C GLU A 222 -36.02 25.41 -5.61
N LEU A 223 -35.96 26.63 -5.07
CA LEU A 223 -34.87 27.57 -5.31
C LEU A 223 -33.88 27.55 -4.15
N LEU A 224 -32.64 27.17 -4.43
CA LEU A 224 -31.55 27.16 -3.45
C LEU A 224 -30.91 28.54 -3.34
N VAL A 225 -30.96 29.16 -2.16
CA VAL A 225 -30.30 30.44 -1.89
C VAL A 225 -28.91 30.16 -1.32
N ARG A 226 -27.86 30.70 -1.96
CA ARG A 226 -26.46 30.57 -1.50
C ARG A 226 -25.75 31.91 -1.58
N ALA A 227 -25.06 32.27 -0.50
CA ALA A 227 -24.15 33.40 -0.45
C ALA A 227 -22.72 32.91 -0.66
N ARG A 228 -22.08 33.36 -1.76
CA ARG A 228 -20.71 33.01 -2.14
C ARG A 228 -19.78 34.21 -1.97
N ASN A 229 -19.48 34.57 -0.73
CA ASN A 229 -18.60 35.70 -0.41
C ASN A 229 -17.19 35.27 0.02
N LYS A 230 -16.81 34.01 -0.25
CA LYS A 230 -15.47 33.51 0.06
C LYS A 230 -14.48 33.91 -1.04
N ALA A 231 -13.41 34.60 -0.66
CA ALA A 231 -12.29 34.94 -1.52
C ALA A 231 -11.08 34.05 -1.23
N TYR A 232 -10.35 33.71 -2.30
CA TYR A 232 -9.19 32.80 -2.28
C TYR A 232 -7.85 33.51 -2.53
N TYR A 233 -7.88 34.81 -2.84
CA TYR A 233 -6.71 35.63 -3.11
C TYR A 233 -6.82 36.94 -2.34
N ALA A 234 -5.67 37.54 -2.01
CA ALA A 234 -5.57 38.82 -1.31
C ALA A 234 -6.46 39.90 -1.93
N GLU A 235 -6.52 39.96 -3.26
CA GLU A 235 -7.32 40.93 -4.00
C GLU A 235 -8.82 40.87 -3.63
N GLY A 236 -9.37 39.67 -3.47
CA GLY A 236 -10.78 39.48 -3.13
C GLY A 236 -11.13 39.88 -1.69
N LEU A 237 -10.15 40.02 -0.80
CA LEU A 237 -10.36 40.45 0.58
C LEU A 237 -10.25 41.97 0.77
N ARG A 238 -9.72 42.70 -0.22
CA ARG A 238 -9.44 44.15 -0.11
C ARG A 238 -10.65 44.98 0.26
N ASP A 239 -11.80 44.61 -0.29
CA ASP A 239 -13.04 45.37 -0.21
C ASP A 239 -13.95 44.97 0.96
N ILE A 240 -13.47 44.11 1.86
CA ILE A 240 -14.21 43.75 3.07
C ILE A 240 -14.51 45.01 3.88
N VAL A 241 -15.79 45.21 4.20
CA VAL A 241 -16.26 46.32 5.03
C VAL A 241 -15.96 45.99 6.48
N VAL A 242 -15.12 46.81 7.12
CA VAL A 242 -14.69 46.62 8.53
C VAL A 242 -15.53 47.45 9.49
N LYS A 243 -15.91 48.66 9.08
CA LYS A 243 -16.74 49.56 9.90
C LYS A 243 -17.62 50.42 9.01
N THR A 244 -18.85 50.65 9.48
CA THR A 244 -19.75 51.65 8.91
C THR A 244 -19.96 52.73 9.96
N THR A 245 -19.71 53.98 9.58
CA THR A 245 -19.96 55.15 10.44
C THR A 245 -21.46 55.49 10.47
N PRO A 246 -21.96 56.14 11.53
CA PRO A 246 -23.35 56.60 11.59
C PRO A 246 -23.76 57.49 10.41
N GLU A 247 -22.81 58.22 9.82
CA GLU A 247 -22.98 59.09 8.66
C GLU A 247 -22.99 58.33 7.32
N GLY A 248 -22.86 56.99 7.34
CA GLY A 248 -22.91 56.13 6.16
C GLY A 248 -21.56 55.94 5.45
N SER A 249 -20.47 56.53 5.94
CA SER A 249 -19.13 56.27 5.40
C SER A 249 -18.64 54.88 5.81
N VAL A 250 -18.05 54.15 4.86
CA VAL A 250 -17.54 52.78 5.06
C VAL A 250 -16.02 52.76 5.09
N VAL A 251 -15.47 52.01 6.05
CA VAL A 251 -14.04 51.71 6.14
C VAL A 251 -13.80 50.30 5.60
N ARG A 252 -12.97 50.19 4.57
CA ARG A 252 -12.61 48.92 3.92
C ARG A 252 -11.30 48.37 4.45
N LEU A 253 -11.10 47.06 4.33
CA LEU A 253 -9.92 46.37 4.86
C LEU A 253 -8.61 46.94 4.30
N HIS A 254 -8.53 47.23 3.01
CA HIS A 254 -7.32 47.81 2.40
C HIS A 254 -6.93 49.18 3.00
N GLN A 255 -7.87 49.92 3.60
CA GLN A 255 -7.62 51.22 4.21
C GLN A 255 -6.96 51.10 5.59
N ILE A 256 -7.03 49.92 6.23
CA ILE A 256 -6.49 49.69 7.58
C ILE A 256 -5.47 48.55 7.66
N ALA A 257 -5.32 47.75 6.59
CA ALA A 257 -4.38 46.63 6.52
C ALA A 257 -3.69 46.55 5.16
N ASN A 258 -2.46 46.02 5.14
CA ASN A 258 -1.82 45.49 3.94
C ASN A 258 -2.27 44.05 3.75
N ILE A 259 -2.68 43.69 2.54
CA ILE A 259 -3.19 42.36 2.22
C ILE A 259 -2.35 41.82 1.07
N THR A 260 -1.59 40.76 1.33
CA THR A 260 -0.61 40.22 0.39
C THR A 260 -0.71 38.70 0.33
N ASP A 261 -0.70 38.16 -0.89
CA ASP A 261 -0.51 36.72 -1.11
C ASP A 261 0.98 36.41 -0.93
N GLN A 262 1.29 35.56 0.04
CA GLN A 262 2.66 35.22 0.37
C GLN A 262 2.82 33.75 0.71
N TRP A 263 4.08 33.32 0.77
CA TRP A 263 4.41 32.00 1.27
C TRP A 263 4.37 32.04 2.79
N ALA A 264 3.95 30.93 3.41
CA ALA A 264 4.07 30.75 4.84
C ALA A 264 5.50 31.03 5.30
N ASP A 265 5.65 31.62 6.50
CA ASP A 265 6.96 31.94 7.09
C ASP A 265 7.68 30.69 7.65
N THR A 266 7.36 29.53 7.09
CA THR A 266 8.04 28.27 7.33
C THR A 266 8.92 27.96 6.11
N PRO A 267 10.26 27.97 6.25
CA PRO A 267 11.14 27.77 5.12
C PRO A 267 11.10 26.31 4.64
N SER A 268 10.24 26.03 3.66
CA SER A 268 10.21 24.76 2.93
C SER A 268 10.66 25.01 1.49
N ARG A 269 11.98 24.93 1.26
CA ARG A 269 12.56 24.98 -0.09
C ARG A 269 13.38 23.75 -0.33
N SER A 270 13.11 23.08 -1.45
CA SER A 270 13.93 21.97 -1.92
C SER A 270 14.83 22.42 -3.05
N PHE A 271 16.06 21.92 -3.07
CA PHE A 271 17.04 22.18 -4.11
C PHE A 271 17.57 20.84 -4.63
N LEU A 272 17.73 20.73 -5.95
CA LEU A 272 18.41 19.62 -6.59
C LEU A 272 19.65 20.15 -7.30
N ASN A 273 20.83 19.67 -6.89
CA ASN A 273 22.12 20.08 -7.45
C ASN A 273 22.33 21.62 -7.47
N GLY A 274 21.81 22.32 -6.47
CA GLY A 274 21.92 23.78 -6.35
C GLY A 274 20.82 24.59 -7.05
N HIS A 275 19.92 23.95 -7.81
CA HIS A 275 18.78 24.62 -8.44
C HIS A 275 17.48 24.40 -7.63
N PRO A 276 16.59 25.40 -7.53
CA PRO A 276 15.29 25.23 -6.88
C PRO A 276 14.50 24.10 -7.54
N SER A 277 13.86 23.26 -6.72
CA SER A 277 13.12 22.11 -7.22
C SER A 277 11.88 21.81 -6.38
N VAL A 278 10.86 21.26 -7.05
CA VAL A 278 9.68 20.69 -6.40
C VAL A 278 9.75 19.18 -6.57
N VAL A 279 9.66 18.45 -5.47
CA VAL A 279 9.73 16.99 -5.48
C VAL A 279 8.32 16.44 -5.66
N VAL A 280 8.14 15.65 -6.71
CA VAL A 280 6.95 14.86 -6.95
C VAL A 280 7.23 13.44 -6.50
N THR A 281 6.42 12.95 -5.57
CA THR A 281 6.50 11.57 -5.08
C THR A 281 5.26 10.81 -5.53
N VAL A 282 5.48 9.74 -6.28
CA VAL A 282 4.44 8.82 -6.73
C VAL A 282 4.48 7.59 -5.84
N GLN A 283 3.32 7.24 -5.31
CA GLN A 283 3.10 6.08 -4.47
C GLN A 283 2.09 5.15 -5.14
N ASN A 284 2.17 3.86 -4.81
CA ASN A 284 1.21 2.88 -5.27
C ASN A 284 0.38 2.38 -4.08
N THR A 285 -0.88 2.09 -4.34
CA THR A 285 -1.78 1.40 -3.42
C THR A 285 -1.55 -0.12 -3.49
N LEU A 286 -2.20 -0.88 -2.59
CA LEU A 286 -2.16 -2.36 -2.60
C LEU A 286 -2.78 -2.96 -3.88
N GLU A 287 -3.52 -2.18 -4.67
CA GLU A 287 -4.15 -2.68 -5.89
C GLU A 287 -3.27 -2.49 -7.13
N GLU A 288 -2.23 -1.67 -7.03
CA GLU A 288 -1.41 -1.20 -8.14
C GLU A 288 -0.02 -1.87 -8.15
N ASP A 289 0.42 -2.31 -9.32
CA ASP A 289 1.77 -2.88 -9.51
C ASP A 289 2.84 -1.78 -9.57
N VAL A 290 3.78 -1.81 -8.60
CA VAL A 290 4.86 -0.81 -8.45
C VAL A 290 5.70 -0.67 -9.72
N ILE A 291 5.96 -1.80 -10.40
CA ILE A 291 6.81 -1.88 -11.58
C ILE A 291 6.14 -1.16 -12.76
N SER A 292 4.88 -1.49 -13.02
CA SER A 292 4.05 -0.86 -14.05
C SER A 292 3.89 0.65 -13.82
N VAL A 293 3.59 1.07 -12.59
CA VAL A 293 3.46 2.49 -12.21
C VAL A 293 4.75 3.25 -12.52
N THR A 294 5.88 2.71 -12.10
CA THR A 294 7.19 3.35 -12.28
C THR A 294 7.56 3.48 -13.76
N ASP A 295 7.27 2.47 -14.57
CA ASP A 295 7.55 2.50 -16.01
C ASP A 295 6.67 3.54 -16.74
N LYS A 296 5.39 3.66 -16.35
CA LYS A 296 4.49 4.70 -16.86
C LYS A 296 4.98 6.11 -16.50
N VAL A 297 5.41 6.32 -15.24
CA VAL A 297 5.95 7.62 -14.79
C VAL A 297 7.24 7.96 -15.55
N LYS A 298 8.16 7.01 -15.74
CA LYS A 298 9.38 7.22 -16.53
C LYS A 298 9.08 7.63 -17.97
N ALA A 299 8.14 6.95 -18.62
CA ALA A 299 7.70 7.28 -19.97
C ALA A 299 7.09 8.70 -20.03
N TYR A 300 6.29 9.09 -19.04
CA TYR A 300 5.76 10.45 -18.92
C TYR A 300 6.89 11.48 -18.74
N MET A 301 7.87 11.23 -17.87
CA MET A 301 9.00 12.13 -17.65
C MET A 301 9.83 12.36 -18.93
N GLU A 302 10.07 11.30 -19.72
CA GLU A 302 10.76 11.43 -21.00
C GLU A 302 9.98 12.30 -21.99
N GLY A 303 8.64 12.18 -22.02
CA GLY A 303 7.76 13.04 -22.81
C GLY A 303 7.77 14.49 -22.32
N PHE A 304 7.67 14.69 -21.01
CA PHE A 304 7.69 16.00 -20.37
C PHE A 304 8.98 16.77 -20.67
N ASN A 305 10.13 16.10 -20.55
CA ASN A 305 11.46 16.68 -20.82
C ASN A 305 11.68 17.01 -22.30
N LYS A 306 11.00 16.32 -23.23
CA LYS A 306 11.04 16.66 -24.67
C LYS A 306 10.22 17.91 -24.98
N ASN A 307 9.11 18.12 -24.29
CA ASN A 307 8.17 19.20 -24.56
C ASN A 307 8.51 20.49 -23.80
N ASN A 308 9.26 20.40 -22.69
CA ASN A 308 9.58 21.55 -21.84
C ASN A 308 11.09 21.79 -21.78
N GLN A 309 11.52 22.99 -22.17
CA GLN A 309 12.93 23.41 -22.10
C GLN A 309 13.27 24.21 -20.84
N ALA A 310 12.28 24.89 -20.25
CA ALA A 310 12.47 25.76 -19.09
C ALA A 310 12.61 24.99 -17.76
N VAL A 311 12.02 23.80 -17.69
CA VAL A 311 11.97 22.96 -16.48
C VAL A 311 12.17 21.51 -16.88
N GLN A 312 12.96 20.77 -16.10
CA GLN A 312 13.26 19.37 -16.33
C GLN A 312 12.79 18.51 -15.15
N ALA A 313 12.24 17.35 -15.47
CA ALA A 313 11.95 16.28 -14.53
C ALA A 313 13.19 15.39 -14.39
N ILE A 314 13.82 15.42 -13.21
CA ILE A 314 15.04 14.67 -12.88
C ILE A 314 14.70 13.62 -11.83
N MET A 315 14.97 12.36 -12.15
CA MET A 315 14.74 11.24 -11.22
C MET A 315 15.64 11.37 -9.98
N ILE A 316 15.06 11.28 -8.79
CA ILE A 316 15.78 11.28 -7.51
C ILE A 316 15.96 9.85 -7.03
N ARG A 317 14.86 9.08 -6.97
CA ARG A 317 14.86 7.72 -6.42
C ARG A 317 13.84 6.86 -7.14
N ASP A 318 14.25 5.64 -7.46
CA ASP A 318 13.43 4.60 -8.05
C ASP A 318 13.33 3.41 -7.08
N GLY A 319 12.12 3.14 -6.60
CA GLY A 319 11.83 2.04 -5.67
C GLY A 319 11.91 0.66 -6.34
N THR A 320 11.80 0.59 -7.67
CA THR A 320 11.80 -0.67 -8.42
C THR A 320 13.20 -1.22 -8.68
N VAL A 321 14.27 -0.41 -8.61
CA VAL A 321 15.64 -0.88 -8.89
C VAL A 321 16.00 -2.06 -7.98
N ILE A 322 15.76 -1.92 -6.67
CA ILE A 322 16.04 -2.96 -5.69
C ILE A 322 15.13 -4.18 -5.94
N LEU A 323 13.86 -3.96 -6.23
CA LEU A 323 12.89 -5.03 -6.49
C LEU A 323 13.28 -5.84 -7.73
N ARG A 324 13.58 -5.18 -8.85
CA ARG A 324 14.01 -5.81 -10.11
C ARG A 324 15.34 -6.56 -9.93
N GLN A 325 16.31 -5.97 -9.23
CA GLN A 325 17.57 -6.64 -8.92
C GLN A 325 17.35 -7.88 -8.06
N ARG A 326 16.48 -7.83 -7.04
CA ARG A 326 16.14 -9.01 -6.24
C ARG A 326 15.43 -10.09 -7.05
N ILE A 327 14.44 -9.73 -7.87
CA ILE A 327 13.75 -10.69 -8.74
C ILE A 327 14.75 -11.37 -9.69
N ALA A 328 15.64 -10.58 -10.31
CA ALA A 328 16.67 -11.10 -11.20
C ALA A 328 17.65 -12.05 -10.47
N LEU A 329 18.18 -11.63 -9.32
CA LEU A 329 19.07 -12.47 -8.49
C LEU A 329 18.38 -13.76 -8.04
N LEU A 330 17.10 -13.70 -7.68
CA LEU A 330 16.33 -14.87 -7.25
C LEU A 330 16.02 -15.80 -8.42
N THR A 331 15.74 -15.26 -9.60
CA THR A 331 15.53 -16.05 -10.82
C THR A 331 16.82 -16.71 -11.25
N GLU A 332 17.94 -15.99 -11.23
CA GLU A 332 19.26 -16.52 -11.52
C GLU A 332 19.66 -17.63 -10.54
N ASN A 333 19.53 -17.39 -9.23
CA ASN A 333 19.80 -18.38 -8.20
C ASN A 333 18.84 -19.59 -8.29
N GLY A 334 17.57 -19.35 -8.63
CA GLY A 334 16.57 -20.41 -8.82
C GLY A 334 16.91 -21.30 -10.01
N ILE A 335 17.28 -20.72 -11.15
CA ILE A 335 17.71 -21.48 -12.34
C ILE A 335 19.02 -22.22 -12.05
N LEU A 336 20.00 -21.56 -11.44
CA LEU A 336 21.27 -22.18 -11.06
C LEU A 336 21.04 -23.35 -10.10
N GLY A 337 20.23 -23.14 -9.05
CA GLY A 337 19.84 -24.16 -8.09
C GLY A 337 19.13 -25.33 -8.77
N PHE A 338 18.18 -25.06 -9.65
CA PHE A 338 17.49 -26.09 -10.44
C PHE A 338 18.47 -26.91 -11.29
N VAL A 339 19.40 -26.26 -12.00
CA VAL A 339 20.43 -26.95 -12.80
C VAL A 339 21.32 -27.81 -11.92
N ILE A 340 21.76 -27.31 -10.76
CA ILE A 340 22.58 -28.08 -9.80
C ILE A 340 21.80 -29.30 -9.30
N VAL A 341 20.54 -29.13 -8.94
CA VAL A 341 19.68 -30.24 -8.50
C VAL A 341 19.53 -31.29 -9.60
N VAL A 342 19.24 -30.89 -10.84
CA VAL A 342 19.14 -31.81 -11.98
C VAL A 342 20.45 -32.56 -12.21
N LEU A 343 21.59 -31.87 -12.14
CA LEU A 343 22.91 -32.50 -12.31
C LEU A 343 23.22 -33.50 -11.19
N LEU A 344 22.92 -33.15 -9.94
CA LEU A 344 23.10 -34.06 -8.80
C LEU A 344 22.17 -35.27 -8.93
N LEU A 345 20.88 -35.07 -9.25
CA LEU A 345 19.94 -36.15 -9.48
C LEU A 345 20.41 -37.07 -10.61
N ALA A 346 20.90 -36.52 -11.73
CA ALA A 346 21.40 -37.32 -12.85
C ALA A 346 22.69 -38.09 -12.52
N MET A 347 23.46 -37.67 -11.50
CA MET A 347 24.66 -38.37 -11.05
C MET A 347 24.32 -39.55 -10.13
N PHE A 348 23.31 -39.42 -9.28
CA PHE A 348 22.92 -40.45 -8.31
C PHE A 348 21.82 -41.39 -8.81
N LEU A 349 20.91 -40.90 -9.65
CA LEU A 349 19.77 -41.63 -10.20
C LEU A 349 19.93 -41.82 -11.71
N HIS A 350 19.22 -42.78 -12.30
CA HIS A 350 19.09 -42.87 -13.74
C HIS A 350 18.54 -41.57 -14.33
N TRP A 351 19.16 -41.06 -15.41
CA TRP A 351 18.82 -39.76 -16.00
C TRP A 351 17.32 -39.57 -16.31
N ARG A 352 16.60 -40.65 -16.67
CA ARG A 352 15.14 -40.62 -16.89
C ARG A 352 14.37 -40.39 -15.60
N LEU A 353 14.77 -41.06 -14.52
CA LEU A 353 14.16 -40.89 -13.21
C LEU A 353 14.47 -39.49 -12.66
N ALA A 354 15.72 -39.06 -12.76
CA ALA A 354 16.15 -37.71 -12.41
C ALA A 354 15.34 -36.62 -13.14
N PHE A 355 15.04 -36.81 -14.44
CA PHE A 355 14.23 -35.87 -15.21
C PHE A 355 12.79 -35.77 -14.71
N TRP A 356 12.14 -36.91 -14.42
CA TRP A 356 10.78 -36.91 -13.88
C TRP A 356 10.70 -36.29 -12.48
N VAL A 357 11.66 -36.61 -11.61
CA VAL A 357 11.78 -35.98 -10.29
C VAL A 357 12.06 -34.48 -10.42
N ALA A 358 12.85 -34.03 -11.40
CA ALA A 358 13.07 -32.60 -11.60
C ALA A 358 11.82 -31.87 -12.10
N ILE A 359 10.97 -32.52 -12.89
CA ILE A 359 9.70 -31.98 -13.39
C ILE A 359 8.65 -31.82 -12.28
N SER A 360 8.73 -32.58 -11.19
CA SER A 360 7.81 -32.44 -10.06
C SER A 360 7.87 -31.04 -9.42
N ILE A 361 9.05 -30.40 -9.41
CA ILE A 361 9.28 -29.08 -8.82
C ILE A 361 8.42 -28.00 -9.52
N PRO A 362 8.55 -27.75 -10.85
CA PRO A 362 7.73 -26.74 -11.52
C PRO A 362 6.23 -27.08 -11.51
N ILE A 363 5.84 -28.36 -11.53
CA ILE A 363 4.42 -28.75 -11.43
C ILE A 363 3.86 -28.37 -10.05
N SER A 364 4.61 -28.64 -8.98
CA SER A 364 4.17 -28.36 -7.62
C SER A 364 4.05 -26.86 -7.37
N PHE A 365 5.00 -26.05 -7.87
CA PHE A 365 4.90 -24.60 -7.82
C PHE A 365 3.77 -24.06 -8.71
N ALA A 366 3.56 -24.63 -9.90
CA ALA A 366 2.42 -24.26 -10.74
C ALA A 366 1.10 -24.48 -9.99
N GLY A 367 0.95 -25.62 -9.30
CA GLY A 367 -0.19 -25.87 -8.42
C GLY A 367 -0.33 -24.84 -7.29
N MET A 368 0.78 -24.51 -6.63
CA MET A 368 0.80 -23.47 -5.59
C MET A 368 0.34 -22.11 -6.13
N PHE A 369 0.82 -21.67 -7.30
CA PHE A 369 0.44 -20.38 -7.90
C PHE A 369 -1.07 -20.29 -8.19
N ILE A 370 -1.73 -21.40 -8.52
CA ILE A 370 -3.19 -21.41 -8.73
C ILE A 370 -3.92 -21.00 -7.45
N LEU A 371 -3.57 -21.61 -6.30
CA LEU A 371 -4.22 -21.34 -5.03
C LEU A 371 -3.73 -20.03 -4.38
N ALA A 372 -2.46 -19.71 -4.53
CA ALA A 372 -1.87 -18.48 -4.00
C ALA A 372 -2.52 -17.24 -4.64
N ASN A 373 -2.72 -17.25 -5.97
CA ASN A 373 -3.42 -16.19 -6.67
C ASN A 373 -4.89 -16.07 -6.22
N ALA A 374 -5.57 -17.19 -5.99
CA ALA A 374 -6.95 -17.19 -5.50
C ALA A 374 -7.10 -16.61 -4.08
N LEU A 375 -6.05 -16.68 -3.25
CA LEU A 375 -6.00 -16.08 -1.92
C LEU A 375 -5.39 -14.66 -1.89
N GLY A 376 -5.05 -14.09 -3.06
CA GLY A 376 -4.48 -12.75 -3.14
C GLY A 376 -3.05 -12.63 -2.61
N ILE A 377 -2.32 -13.74 -2.54
CA ILE A 377 -0.91 -13.74 -2.10
C ILE A 377 -0.05 -13.05 -3.16
N THR A 378 0.92 -12.27 -2.72
CA THR A 378 1.85 -11.55 -3.61
C THR A 378 3.17 -12.29 -3.76
N LEU A 379 3.83 -12.10 -4.91
CA LEU A 379 5.19 -12.55 -5.11
C LEU A 379 6.14 -11.52 -4.46
N ASN A 380 6.69 -11.87 -3.31
CA ASN A 380 7.54 -11.01 -2.51
C ASN A 380 8.69 -11.80 -1.86
N VAL A 381 9.57 -11.10 -1.13
CA VAL A 381 10.76 -11.72 -0.53
C VAL A 381 10.41 -12.87 0.43
N ILE A 382 9.27 -12.77 1.14
CA ILE A 382 8.84 -13.76 2.14
C ILE A 382 8.20 -14.98 1.46
N SER A 383 7.33 -14.78 0.47
CA SER A 383 6.79 -15.90 -0.32
C SER A 383 7.88 -16.63 -1.12
N LEU A 384 8.86 -15.89 -1.66
CA LEU A 384 10.05 -16.46 -2.31
C LEU A 384 10.92 -17.28 -1.35
N PHE A 385 11.12 -16.81 -0.12
CA PHE A 385 11.84 -17.57 0.90
C PHE A 385 11.11 -18.88 1.25
N GLY A 386 9.77 -18.85 1.34
CA GLY A 386 8.95 -20.05 1.48
C GLY A 386 9.15 -21.05 0.33
N MET A 387 9.22 -20.57 -0.92
CA MET A 387 9.53 -21.41 -2.07
C MET A 387 10.91 -22.04 -1.96
N ILE A 388 11.95 -21.27 -1.61
CA ILE A 388 13.32 -21.80 -1.48
C ILE A 388 13.40 -22.88 -0.39
N LEU A 389 12.74 -22.66 0.76
CA LEU A 389 12.70 -23.64 1.85
C LEU A 389 12.09 -24.97 1.42
N VAL A 390 11.03 -24.94 0.61
CA VAL A 390 10.29 -26.16 0.24
C VAL A 390 10.93 -26.93 -0.92
N ILE A 391 11.79 -26.31 -1.74
CA ILE A 391 12.47 -26.99 -2.87
C ILE A 391 13.18 -28.27 -2.42
N GLY A 392 13.89 -28.24 -1.29
CA GLY A 392 14.60 -29.41 -0.79
C GLY A 392 13.67 -30.57 -0.43
N ILE A 393 12.50 -30.25 0.13
CA ILE A 393 11.49 -31.24 0.56
C ILE A 393 10.78 -31.82 -0.67
N LEU A 394 10.40 -30.97 -1.62
CA LEU A 394 9.77 -31.34 -2.89
C LEU A 394 10.58 -32.40 -3.67
N VAL A 395 11.91 -32.24 -3.68
CA VAL A 395 12.80 -33.15 -4.39
C VAL A 395 12.90 -34.49 -3.67
N ASP A 396 12.99 -34.49 -2.34
CA ASP A 396 13.12 -35.71 -1.54
C ASP A 396 11.92 -36.65 -1.71
N ASP A 397 10.70 -36.10 -1.72
CA ASP A 397 9.47 -36.86 -1.95
C ASP A 397 9.50 -37.62 -3.29
N GLY A 398 9.89 -36.91 -4.35
CA GLY A 398 10.01 -37.47 -5.70
C GLY A 398 11.11 -38.53 -5.79
N ILE A 399 12.25 -38.33 -5.12
CA ILE A 399 13.34 -39.31 -5.06
C ILE A 399 12.86 -40.60 -4.39
N VAL A 400 12.24 -40.52 -3.21
CA VAL A 400 11.84 -41.70 -2.42
C VAL A 400 10.82 -42.56 -3.19
N ILE A 401 9.82 -41.93 -3.82
CA ILE A 401 8.83 -42.65 -4.63
C ILE A 401 9.47 -43.22 -5.89
N GLY A 402 10.22 -42.40 -6.62
CA GLY A 402 10.87 -42.77 -7.87
C GLY A 402 11.86 -43.93 -7.72
N GLU A 403 12.71 -43.87 -6.70
CA GLU A 403 13.72 -44.88 -6.40
C GLU A 403 13.07 -46.20 -5.99
N ASN A 404 12.00 -46.17 -5.18
CA ASN A 404 11.33 -47.40 -4.78
C ASN A 404 10.58 -48.08 -5.95
N ILE A 405 10.04 -47.30 -6.89
CA ILE A 405 9.49 -47.84 -8.15
C ILE A 405 10.60 -48.50 -8.96
N TYR A 406 11.74 -47.83 -9.10
CA TYR A 406 12.88 -48.33 -9.85
C TYR A 406 13.45 -49.62 -9.24
N GLN A 407 13.62 -49.67 -7.92
CA GLN A 407 14.08 -50.87 -7.20
C GLN A 407 13.14 -52.07 -7.37
N ASN A 408 11.82 -51.88 -7.34
CA ASN A 408 10.88 -52.98 -7.59
C ASN A 408 10.92 -53.46 -9.05
N TYR A 409 11.18 -52.57 -10.00
CA TYR A 409 11.40 -52.94 -11.39
C TYR A 409 12.70 -53.76 -11.56
N GLU A 410 13.80 -53.38 -10.91
CA GLU A 410 15.06 -54.14 -10.95
C GLU A 410 14.95 -55.53 -10.29
N ARG A 411 14.05 -55.69 -9.32
CA ARG A 411 13.71 -56.99 -8.71
C ARG A 411 12.91 -57.92 -9.64
N GLY A 412 12.62 -57.48 -10.86
CA GLY A 412 11.96 -58.28 -11.90
C GLY A 412 10.45 -58.14 -11.97
N GLU A 413 9.85 -57.16 -11.28
CA GLU A 413 8.42 -56.90 -11.41
C GLU A 413 8.07 -56.26 -12.76
N PRO A 414 6.93 -56.62 -13.38
CA PRO A 414 6.44 -55.95 -14.58
C PRO A 414 6.23 -54.45 -14.31
N ARG A 415 6.59 -53.58 -15.28
CA ARG A 415 6.56 -52.10 -15.17
C ARG A 415 5.35 -51.53 -14.42
N LEU A 416 4.14 -51.97 -14.80
CA LEU A 416 2.88 -51.47 -14.25
C LEU A 416 2.66 -51.90 -12.79
N LYS A 417 3.15 -53.10 -12.44
CA LYS A 417 3.11 -53.63 -11.08
C LYS A 417 4.18 -52.96 -10.20
N ALA A 418 5.39 -52.80 -10.72
CA ALA A 418 6.49 -52.09 -10.05
C ALA A 418 6.10 -50.64 -9.70
N ALA A 419 5.44 -49.92 -10.62
CA ALA A 419 4.92 -48.58 -10.37
C ALA A 419 3.86 -48.56 -9.26
N LEU A 420 2.90 -49.49 -9.28
CA LEU A 420 1.83 -49.54 -8.30
C LEU A 420 2.33 -49.94 -6.91
N ASP A 421 3.08 -51.04 -6.82
CA ASP A 421 3.55 -51.62 -5.57
C ASP A 421 4.69 -50.77 -4.98
N GLY A 422 5.57 -50.23 -5.82
CA GLY A 422 6.61 -49.27 -5.40
C GLY A 422 6.05 -47.99 -4.82
N THR A 423 5.03 -47.39 -5.45
CA THR A 423 4.37 -46.20 -4.90
C THR A 423 3.67 -46.53 -3.57
N LEU A 424 2.88 -47.61 -3.52
CA LEU A 424 2.07 -47.95 -2.33
C LEU A 424 2.89 -48.30 -1.09
N GLN A 425 4.11 -48.79 -1.26
CA GLN A 425 5.00 -49.12 -0.14
C GLN A 425 5.48 -47.87 0.61
N VAL A 426 5.79 -46.78 -0.11
CA VAL A 426 6.38 -45.57 0.49
C VAL A 426 5.39 -44.43 0.66
N LEU A 427 4.30 -44.39 -0.11
CA LEU A 427 3.30 -43.32 -0.06
C LEU A 427 2.77 -43.02 1.35
N PRO A 428 2.52 -44.00 2.25
CA PRO A 428 2.11 -43.70 3.62
C PRO A 428 3.18 -42.94 4.43
N ALA A 429 4.46 -43.26 4.23
CA ALA A 429 5.57 -42.60 4.91
C ALA A 429 5.77 -41.17 4.39
N VAL A 430 5.74 -40.99 3.06
CA VAL A 430 5.81 -39.67 2.41
C VAL A 430 4.63 -38.79 2.83
N PHE A 431 3.41 -39.34 2.83
CA PHE A 431 2.22 -38.64 3.30
C PHE A 431 2.36 -38.17 4.75
N ALA A 432 2.86 -39.03 5.65
CA ALA A 432 3.08 -38.67 7.05
C ALA A 432 4.15 -37.57 7.21
N ALA A 433 5.24 -37.62 6.44
CA ALA A 433 6.28 -36.60 6.46
C ALA A 433 5.75 -35.24 5.98
N ILE A 434 5.02 -35.22 4.86
CA ILE A 434 4.41 -34.00 4.31
C ILE A 434 3.41 -33.40 5.29
N ILE A 435 2.49 -34.20 5.85
CA ILE A 435 1.49 -33.71 6.80
C ILE A 435 2.15 -33.17 8.07
N THR A 436 3.23 -33.78 8.55
CA THR A 436 3.98 -33.28 9.71
C THR A 436 4.56 -31.89 9.43
N THR A 437 5.13 -31.69 8.25
CA THR A 437 5.66 -30.38 7.81
C THR A 437 4.53 -29.36 7.65
N VAL A 438 3.42 -29.74 6.99
CA VAL A 438 2.23 -28.89 6.83
C VAL A 438 1.69 -28.46 8.20
N LEU A 439 1.60 -29.36 9.18
CA LEU A 439 1.16 -29.04 10.53
C LEU A 439 2.12 -28.08 11.24
N ALA A 440 3.43 -28.29 11.10
CA ALA A 440 4.43 -27.38 11.66
C ALA A 440 4.30 -25.97 11.07
N PHE A 441 4.19 -25.84 9.74
CA PHE A 441 4.01 -24.54 9.09
C PHE A 441 2.63 -23.92 9.34
N SER A 442 1.58 -24.73 9.55
CA SER A 442 0.25 -24.22 9.89
C SER A 442 0.23 -23.42 11.21
N SER A 443 1.17 -23.70 12.12
CA SER A 443 1.30 -22.94 13.38
C SER A 443 1.58 -21.45 13.16
N PHE A 444 2.26 -21.09 12.06
CA PHE A 444 2.57 -19.69 11.73
C PHE A 444 1.32 -18.89 11.34
N LEU A 445 0.23 -19.55 10.90
CA LEU A 445 -1.04 -18.89 10.60
C LEU A 445 -1.71 -18.30 11.86
N PHE A 446 -1.35 -18.83 13.04
CA PHE A 446 -1.90 -18.41 14.33
C PHE A 446 -1.05 -17.34 15.02
N ILE A 447 0.05 -16.89 14.42
CA ILE A 447 0.85 -15.78 14.96
C ILE A 447 0.07 -14.48 14.74
N ASP A 448 0.03 -13.65 15.78
CA ASP A 448 -0.66 -12.36 15.75
C ASP A 448 0.25 -11.19 15.41
N GLY A 449 -0.38 -10.06 15.10
CA GLY A 449 0.28 -8.83 14.70
C GLY A 449 0.97 -8.89 13.34
N ARG A 450 1.79 -7.86 13.08
CA ARG A 450 2.46 -7.68 11.80
C ARG A 450 3.39 -8.83 11.45
N LEU A 451 4.09 -9.43 12.42
CA LEU A 451 4.94 -10.60 12.16
C LEU A 451 4.11 -11.78 11.66
N GLY A 452 2.94 -12.01 12.26
CA GLY A 452 2.02 -13.07 11.84
C GLY A 452 1.53 -12.90 10.41
N ASP A 453 1.14 -11.69 10.02
CA ASP A 453 0.70 -11.43 8.65
C ASP A 453 1.83 -11.75 7.64
N PHE A 454 3.10 -11.44 7.95
CA PHE A 454 4.24 -11.75 7.08
C PHE A 454 4.53 -13.26 7.00
N PHE A 455 4.62 -13.95 8.14
CA PHE A 455 4.93 -15.38 8.15
C PHE A 455 3.76 -16.25 7.66
N SER A 456 2.54 -15.74 7.69
CA SER A 456 1.36 -16.44 7.16
C SER A 456 1.45 -16.69 5.66
N GLU A 457 1.92 -15.71 4.87
CA GLU A 457 2.11 -15.90 3.42
C GLU A 457 3.17 -16.97 3.12
N MET A 458 4.29 -16.95 3.84
CA MET A 458 5.34 -17.98 3.73
C MET A 458 4.76 -19.38 4.02
N ALA A 459 3.99 -19.51 5.10
CA ALA A 459 3.38 -20.77 5.49
C ALA A 459 2.41 -21.29 4.42
N ILE A 460 1.57 -20.41 3.85
CA ILE A 460 0.61 -20.81 2.81
C ILE A 460 1.34 -21.31 1.57
N VAL A 461 2.40 -20.62 1.14
CA VAL A 461 3.23 -21.04 -0.01
C VAL A 461 3.82 -22.43 0.21
N VAL A 462 4.38 -22.69 1.40
CA VAL A 462 4.93 -24.01 1.76
C VAL A 462 3.85 -25.07 1.77
N ILE A 463 2.71 -24.82 2.44
CA ILE A 463 1.60 -25.77 2.56
C ILE A 463 1.05 -26.16 1.19
N PHE A 464 0.82 -25.19 0.32
CA PHE A 464 0.29 -25.47 -1.03
C PHE A 464 1.31 -26.17 -1.91
N SER A 465 2.57 -25.77 -1.87
CA SER A 465 3.64 -26.45 -2.63
C SER A 465 3.75 -27.92 -2.23
N LEU A 466 3.72 -28.23 -0.92
CA LEU A 466 3.75 -29.61 -0.42
C LEU A 466 2.47 -30.40 -0.73
N THR A 467 1.32 -29.73 -0.71
CA THR A 467 0.04 -30.37 -1.07
C THR A 467 0.04 -30.81 -2.53
N PHE A 468 0.55 -29.96 -3.43
CA PHE A 468 0.70 -30.33 -4.85
C PHE A 468 1.85 -31.31 -5.09
N SER A 469 2.93 -31.27 -4.30
CA SER A 469 3.98 -32.31 -4.28
C SER A 469 3.39 -33.70 -4.10
N LEU A 470 2.49 -33.85 -3.10
CA LEU A 470 1.84 -35.12 -2.82
C LEU A 470 0.94 -35.60 -3.96
N ILE A 471 0.22 -34.67 -4.60
CA ILE A 471 -0.64 -34.98 -5.76
C ILE A 471 0.23 -35.44 -6.93
N GLU A 472 1.33 -34.73 -7.20
CA GLU A 472 2.27 -35.06 -8.27
C GLU A 472 2.94 -36.41 -8.04
N GLY A 473 3.57 -36.61 -6.87
CA GLY A 473 4.30 -37.82 -6.55
C GLY A 473 3.40 -39.06 -6.44
N GLY A 474 2.14 -38.86 -6.03
CA GLY A 474 1.17 -39.94 -5.94
C GLY A 474 0.50 -40.30 -7.28
N ILE A 475 0.23 -39.33 -8.15
CA ILE A 475 -0.65 -39.52 -9.32
C ILE A 475 0.09 -39.42 -10.64
N ILE A 476 1.07 -38.52 -10.76
CA ILE A 476 1.75 -38.18 -12.03
C ILE A 476 3.05 -38.97 -12.16
N LEU A 477 3.91 -38.91 -11.15
CA LEU A 477 5.22 -39.57 -11.17
C LEU A 477 5.18 -41.10 -11.40
N PRO A 478 4.17 -41.86 -10.92
CA PRO A 478 4.08 -43.29 -11.17
C PRO A 478 3.65 -43.71 -12.58
N THR A 479 3.16 -42.79 -13.42
CA THR A 479 2.63 -43.09 -14.78
C THR A 479 3.69 -42.98 -15.85
#